data_AF-A0A1I5TB84-F1
#
_entry.id   AF-A0A1I5TB84-F1
#
_cell.length_a   1.000
_cell.length_b   1.000
_cell.length_c   1.000
_cell.angle_alpha   90.00
_cell.angle_beta   90.00
_cell.angle_gamma   90.00
#
_symmetry.space_group_name_H-M   'P 1'
#
loop_
_entity.id
_entity.type
_entity.pdbx_description
1 polymer ?
#
loop_
_entity_poly.entity_id
_entity_poly.type
_entity_poly.pdbx_seq_one_letter_code
_entity_poly.pdbx_strand_id
1 'polypeptide(L)'
;MSTERITKKLIFKTFRFNAETDFLPYFKTYEMEVGKDELVLDILNRIKWEFDGSFSYRRSCRHGICGSCSIKVNGKPVLSCKQNVWELVETFNTNTLLLEPQSRKRVIKDMIIDKKDFWDKHKAIKPWLEADIDEHPTEEIRVSPKEADELLEADYCIQCGNCYYACPAVEVNPEFFGPAQFAKAYRFNADVRDNAKQERLETVREMGPGVWDCVKCFECAEACPKDVDPIGKITKLHNQLFEKGMAEDNVATRHAVGFKHSIKKHGILDEGELVRYSEGNIGVMKHIPEAIAMFKKGKIVMPWNMPKSKNLDEIKTLVKTSSKVKF
;
A
#
# COMPACT_ATOMS: atom_id res chain seq x y z
N MET A 1 45.63 12.68 10.93
CA MET A 1 45.58 12.27 9.51
C MET A 1 44.22 12.65 8.98
N SER A 2 44.16 13.66 8.11
CA SER A 2 42.93 14.07 7.43
C SER A 2 42.52 12.97 6.48
N THR A 3 41.53 12.15 6.84
CA THR A 3 40.84 11.30 5.87
C THR A 3 40.12 12.23 4.91
N GLU A 4 40.64 12.36 3.68
CA GLU A 4 39.92 13.04 2.61
C GLU A 4 38.53 12.41 2.51
N ARG A 5 37.50 13.18 2.87
CA ARG A 5 36.12 12.71 2.81
C ARG A 5 35.76 12.60 1.34
N ILE A 6 35.60 11.36 0.86
CA ILE A 6 35.12 11.10 -0.49
C ILE A 6 33.71 11.70 -0.59
N THR A 7 33.56 12.66 -1.49
CA THR A 7 32.32 13.40 -1.72
C THR A 7 31.95 13.34 -3.19
N LYS A 8 30.65 13.48 -3.46
CA LYS A 8 30.11 13.67 -4.81
C LYS A 8 29.31 14.96 -4.83
N LYS A 9 29.52 15.78 -5.86
CA LYS A 9 28.67 16.95 -6.13
C LYS A 9 27.32 16.50 -6.66
N LEU A 10 26.25 16.78 -5.91
CA LEU A 10 24.89 16.40 -6.26
C LEU A 10 23.96 17.61 -6.33
N ILE A 11 22.88 17.47 -7.10
CA ILE A 11 21.86 18.49 -7.30
C ILE A 11 20.54 18.01 -6.69
N PHE A 12 19.95 18.82 -5.80
CA PHE A 12 18.67 18.51 -5.17
C PHE A 12 17.61 19.48 -5.64
N LYS A 13 16.67 19.00 -6.47
CA LYS A 13 15.46 19.74 -6.84
C LYS A 13 14.43 19.53 -5.74
N THR A 14 14.20 20.53 -4.93
CA THR A 14 13.38 20.39 -3.72
C THR A 14 12.05 21.09 -3.91
N PHE A 15 10.95 20.35 -3.71
CA PHE A 15 9.60 20.89 -3.71
C PHE A 15 9.43 21.92 -2.59
N ARG A 16 8.87 23.08 -2.91
CA ARG A 16 8.57 24.17 -1.98
C ARG A 16 7.12 24.61 -2.15
N PHE A 17 6.44 24.81 -1.04
CA PHE A 17 5.08 25.33 -0.99
C PHE A 17 4.74 25.73 0.43
N ASN A 18 4.00 26.82 0.62
CA ASN A 18 3.40 27.19 1.87
C ASN A 18 1.93 27.54 1.63
N ALA A 19 1.00 26.74 2.15
CA ALA A 19 -0.43 26.92 1.92
C ALA A 19 -0.98 28.27 2.39
N GLU A 20 -0.28 28.94 3.33
CA GLU A 20 -0.68 30.26 3.85
C GLU A 20 -0.26 31.43 2.95
N THR A 21 0.80 31.28 2.14
CA THR A 21 1.42 32.40 1.43
C THR A 21 1.54 32.21 -0.08
N ASP A 22 1.66 30.96 -0.54
CA ASP A 22 2.03 30.66 -1.91
C ASP A 22 0.78 30.30 -2.73
N PHE A 23 0.66 30.87 -3.93
CA PHE A 23 -0.43 30.53 -4.84
C PHE A 23 -0.21 29.18 -5.56
N LEU A 24 1.03 28.88 -5.95
CA LEU A 24 1.41 27.64 -6.62
C LEU A 24 2.70 27.08 -6.03
N PRO A 25 2.86 25.74 -6.00
CA PRO A 25 4.13 25.13 -5.62
C PRO A 25 5.22 25.44 -6.64
N TYR A 26 6.46 25.49 -6.16
CA TYR A 26 7.64 25.72 -6.98
C TYR A 26 8.78 24.80 -6.55
N PHE A 27 9.86 24.76 -7.34
CA PHE A 27 11.05 23.99 -7.02
C PHE A 27 12.23 24.93 -6.78
N LYS A 28 13.01 24.63 -5.75
CA LYS A 28 14.29 25.28 -5.49
C LYS A 28 15.41 24.25 -5.63
N THR A 29 16.47 24.64 -6.32
CA THR A 29 17.63 23.77 -6.58
C THR A 29 18.73 24.09 -5.58
N TYR A 30 19.30 23.06 -4.98
CA TYR A 30 20.47 23.16 -4.10
C TYR A 30 21.58 22.27 -4.65
N GLU A 31 22.79 22.81 -4.77
CA GLU A 31 23.98 22.05 -5.11
C GLU A 31 24.84 21.89 -3.86
N MET A 32 25.29 20.67 -3.58
CA MET A 32 26.15 20.42 -2.43
C MET A 32 27.06 19.21 -2.63
N GLU A 33 28.20 19.24 -1.96
CA GLU A 33 29.07 18.07 -1.81
C GLU A 33 28.46 17.11 -0.79
N VAL A 34 28.29 15.85 -1.18
CA VAL A 34 27.62 14.81 -0.39
C VAL A 34 28.58 13.66 -0.13
N GLY A 35 28.83 13.38 1.15
CA GLY A 35 29.62 12.24 1.61
C GLY A 35 28.88 10.91 1.43
N LYS A 36 29.66 9.82 1.39
CA LYS A 36 29.14 8.46 1.16
C LYS A 36 28.07 8.02 2.16
N ASP A 37 28.20 8.42 3.42
CA ASP A 37 27.33 7.97 4.51
C ASP A 37 26.14 8.92 4.78
N GLU A 38 26.02 10.02 4.02
CA GLU A 38 24.93 10.96 4.21
C GLU A 38 23.59 10.37 3.77
N LEU A 39 22.60 10.49 4.66
CA LEU A 39 21.23 10.07 4.41
C LEU A 39 20.43 11.24 3.85
N VAL A 40 19.28 10.93 3.25
CA VAL A 40 18.38 11.96 2.74
C VAL A 40 17.98 12.95 3.84
N LEU A 41 17.85 12.50 5.10
CA LEU A 41 17.57 13.38 6.24
C LEU A 41 18.69 14.39 6.47
N ASP A 42 19.96 14.00 6.29
CA ASP A 42 21.09 14.92 6.46
C ASP A 42 21.03 16.01 5.38
N ILE A 43 20.65 15.66 4.15
CA ILE A 43 20.39 16.64 3.08
C ILE A 43 19.25 17.60 3.47
N LEU A 44 18.12 17.10 3.96
CA LEU A 44 17.01 17.96 4.41
C LEU A 44 17.43 18.91 5.53
N ASN A 45 18.27 18.43 6.46
CA ASN A 45 18.84 19.23 7.54
C ASN A 45 19.74 20.35 6.99
N ARG A 46 20.64 20.03 6.05
CA ARG A 46 21.53 21.00 5.42
C ARG A 46 20.75 22.05 4.64
N ILE A 47 19.76 21.64 3.84
CA ILE A 47 18.85 22.57 3.16
C ILE A 47 18.26 23.58 4.14
N LYS A 48 17.77 23.12 5.30
CA LYS A 48 17.18 24.01 6.30
C LYS A 48 18.21 24.90 7.01
N TRP A 49 19.32 24.33 7.43
CA TRP A 49 20.24 24.99 8.35
C TRP A 49 21.30 25.84 7.66
N GLU A 50 21.73 25.45 6.47
CA GLU A 50 22.82 26.08 5.75
C GLU A 50 22.31 27.00 4.62
N PHE A 51 21.16 26.67 4.01
CA PHE A 51 20.67 27.37 2.83
C PHE A 51 19.37 28.15 3.05
N ASP A 52 18.40 27.59 3.77
CA ASP A 52 17.06 28.17 3.85
C ASP A 52 16.30 27.77 5.12
N GLY A 53 16.38 28.62 6.15
CA GLY A 53 15.73 28.41 7.45
C GLY A 53 14.20 28.23 7.39
N SER A 54 13.55 28.67 6.31
CA SER A 54 12.09 28.53 6.13
C SER A 54 11.66 27.11 5.73
N PHE A 55 12.59 26.29 5.24
CA PHE A 55 12.29 24.93 4.77
C PHE A 55 11.76 24.04 5.90
N SER A 56 10.69 23.30 5.63
CA SER A 56 9.92 22.56 6.64
C SER A 56 9.71 21.09 6.28
N TYR A 57 9.97 20.21 7.25
CA TYR A 57 9.81 18.77 7.11
C TYR A 57 9.65 18.12 8.49
N ARG A 58 9.09 16.90 8.54
CA ARG A 58 8.93 16.14 9.79
C ARG A 58 10.13 15.21 9.99
N ARG A 59 10.65 15.14 11.22
CA ARG A 59 11.69 14.19 11.65
C ARG A 59 11.59 13.97 13.16
N SER A 60 12.16 12.87 13.64
CA SER A 60 12.28 12.61 15.09
C SER A 60 13.40 11.60 15.39
N CYS A 61 13.13 10.29 15.38
CA CYS A 61 14.05 9.27 15.94
C CYS A 61 15.43 9.12 15.28
N ARG A 62 15.59 9.47 14.00
CA ARG A 62 16.83 9.27 13.21
C ARG A 62 17.31 7.82 13.00
N HIS A 63 16.53 6.80 13.40
CA HIS A 63 16.91 5.39 13.24
C HIS A 63 15.78 4.52 12.63
N GLY A 64 14.86 5.15 11.90
CA GLY A 64 13.90 4.45 11.04
C GLY A 64 12.72 3.77 11.74
N ILE A 65 12.37 4.16 12.98
CA ILE A 65 11.25 3.54 13.71
C ILE A 65 10.02 4.44 13.90
N CYS A 66 10.17 5.76 14.04
CA CYS A 66 9.04 6.64 14.40
C CYS A 66 8.05 6.92 13.26
N GLY A 67 8.43 6.63 12.01
CA GLY A 67 7.59 6.88 10.82
C GLY A 67 7.39 8.35 10.41
N SER A 68 7.94 9.34 11.13
CA SER A 68 7.66 10.77 10.86
C SER A 68 8.29 11.32 9.58
N CYS A 69 9.41 10.75 9.13
CA CYS A 69 10.31 11.35 8.13
C CYS A 69 10.09 10.84 6.69
N SER A 70 8.90 10.33 6.41
CA SER A 70 8.55 9.83 5.09
C SER A 70 8.40 10.94 4.05
N ILE A 71 9.07 10.76 2.91
CA ILE A 71 8.99 11.64 1.72
C ILE A 71 9.13 10.79 0.45
N LYS A 72 9.09 11.41 -0.73
CA LYS A 72 9.41 10.80 -2.02
C LYS A 72 10.73 11.35 -2.57
N VAL A 73 11.56 10.48 -3.14
CA VAL A 73 12.75 10.88 -3.91
C VAL A 73 12.64 10.29 -5.31
N ASN A 74 12.61 11.15 -6.34
CA ASN A 74 12.33 10.75 -7.72
C ASN A 74 11.09 9.84 -7.81
N GLY A 75 10.01 10.20 -7.10
CA GLY A 75 8.78 9.42 -7.02
C GLY A 75 8.81 8.22 -6.04
N LYS A 76 9.97 7.67 -5.70
CA LYS A 76 10.10 6.53 -4.78
C LYS A 76 9.82 6.95 -3.32
N PRO A 77 8.86 6.33 -2.61
CA PRO A 77 8.64 6.58 -1.19
C PRO A 77 9.83 6.07 -0.35
N VAL A 78 10.32 6.90 0.58
CA VAL A 78 11.47 6.55 1.44
C VAL A 78 11.26 7.07 2.86
N LEU A 79 11.99 6.51 3.82
CA LEU A 79 12.26 7.19 5.09
C LEU A 79 13.55 7.98 4.93
N SER A 80 13.48 9.32 5.06
CA SER A 80 14.67 10.14 4.83
C SER A 80 15.82 9.80 5.78
N CYS A 81 15.52 9.34 7.00
CA CYS A 81 16.53 8.95 7.99
C CYS A 81 17.09 7.52 7.83
N LYS A 82 16.66 6.77 6.81
CA LYS A 82 17.16 5.41 6.52
C LYS A 82 17.81 5.36 5.14
N GLN A 83 17.28 6.14 4.20
CA GLN A 83 17.71 6.09 2.81
C GLN A 83 19.05 6.81 2.62
N ASN A 84 20.04 6.06 2.15
CA ASN A 84 21.33 6.60 1.73
C ASN A 84 21.19 7.34 0.39
N VAL A 85 21.88 8.48 0.26
CA VAL A 85 21.80 9.33 -0.93
C VAL A 85 22.53 8.71 -2.13
N TRP A 86 23.69 8.10 -1.91
CA TRP A 86 24.48 7.50 -2.99
C TRP A 86 23.78 6.27 -3.58
N GLU A 87 23.13 5.46 -2.75
CA GLU A 87 22.27 4.35 -3.22
C GLU A 87 21.15 4.85 -4.14
N LEU A 88 20.56 6.01 -3.87
CA LEU A 88 19.53 6.61 -4.74
C LEU A 88 20.14 7.10 -6.05
N VAL A 89 21.31 7.74 -6.01
CA VAL A 89 22.04 8.18 -7.22
C VAL A 89 22.34 6.99 -8.13
N GLU A 90 22.78 5.87 -7.57
CA GLU A 90 23.04 4.62 -8.29
C GLU A 90 21.74 4.01 -8.82
N THR A 91 20.69 3.93 -7.98
CA THR A 91 19.38 3.37 -8.35
C THR A 91 18.75 4.12 -9.53
N PHE A 92 18.80 5.45 -9.52
CA PHE A 92 18.21 6.28 -10.58
C PHE A 92 19.21 6.65 -11.68
N ASN A 93 20.46 6.22 -11.57
CA ASN A 93 21.55 6.56 -12.49
C ASN A 93 21.61 8.08 -12.80
N THR A 94 21.55 8.92 -11.77
CA THR A 94 21.54 10.39 -11.92
C THR A 94 22.14 11.10 -10.71
N ASN A 95 22.85 12.20 -10.96
CA ASN A 95 23.36 13.10 -9.92
C ASN A 95 22.32 14.15 -9.48
N THR A 96 21.10 14.12 -10.05
CA THR A 96 20.00 14.99 -9.66
C THR A 96 18.89 14.21 -8.97
N LEU A 97 18.59 14.59 -7.73
CA LEU A 97 17.51 14.00 -6.95
C LEU A 97 16.39 15.01 -6.72
N LEU A 98 15.16 14.62 -7.05
CA LEU A 98 13.93 15.36 -6.84
C LEU A 98 13.35 14.98 -5.46
N LEU A 99 13.30 15.92 -4.53
CA LEU A 99 12.77 15.72 -3.17
C LEU A 99 11.34 16.25 -3.08
N GLU A 100 10.42 15.40 -2.63
CA GLU A 100 8.99 15.70 -2.66
C GLU A 100 8.24 15.18 -1.43
N PRO A 101 7.13 15.82 -1.04
CA PRO A 101 6.23 15.27 -0.02
C PRO A 101 5.62 13.93 -0.47
N GLN A 102 5.11 13.14 0.49
CA GLN A 102 4.42 11.87 0.18
C GLN A 102 3.22 12.08 -0.77
N SER A 103 2.53 13.22 -0.66
CA SER A 103 1.45 13.63 -1.56
C SER A 103 1.46 15.14 -1.79
N ARG A 104 1.63 15.58 -3.04
CA ARG A 104 1.59 17.00 -3.42
C ARG A 104 0.21 17.63 -3.17
N LYS A 105 -0.88 16.87 -3.33
CA LYS A 105 -2.27 17.36 -3.16
C LYS A 105 -2.61 17.68 -1.71
N ARG A 106 -1.82 17.18 -0.76
CA ARG A 106 -2.07 17.27 0.69
C ARG A 106 -1.07 18.17 1.41
N VAL A 107 -0.25 18.93 0.70
CA VAL A 107 0.83 19.70 1.33
C VAL A 107 0.25 20.86 2.15
N ILE A 108 0.70 20.95 3.40
CA ILE A 108 0.52 22.13 4.26
C ILE A 108 1.72 23.06 4.06
N LYS A 109 2.94 22.52 4.18
CA LYS A 109 4.18 23.27 3.95
C LYS A 109 5.34 22.36 3.57
N ASP A 110 5.95 22.61 2.41
CA ASP A 110 7.10 21.89 1.87
C ASP A 110 6.91 20.36 1.90
N MET A 111 7.64 19.63 2.77
CA MET A 111 7.54 18.18 2.90
C MET A 111 6.43 17.72 3.86
N ILE A 112 5.75 18.66 4.51
CA ILE A 112 4.71 18.41 5.51
C ILE A 112 3.36 18.32 4.82
N ILE A 113 2.74 17.15 4.90
CA ILE A 113 1.38 16.91 4.43
C ILE A 113 0.36 16.85 5.56
N ASP A 114 -0.89 17.15 5.25
CA ASP A 114 -2.04 16.77 6.06
C ASP A 114 -2.19 15.24 6.05
N LYS A 115 -2.33 14.65 7.24
CA LYS A 115 -2.53 13.22 7.47
C LYS A 115 -3.85 12.93 8.20
N LYS A 116 -4.78 13.88 8.26
CA LYS A 116 -6.06 13.70 8.97
C LYS A 116 -6.83 12.49 8.44
N ASP A 117 -6.93 12.34 7.12
CA ASP A 117 -7.57 11.21 6.45
C ASP A 117 -6.96 9.85 6.86
N PHE A 118 -5.63 9.78 6.91
CA PHE A 118 -4.91 8.59 7.32
C PHE A 118 -5.27 8.18 8.75
N TRP A 119 -5.34 9.14 9.68
CA TRP A 119 -5.65 8.88 11.08
C TRP A 119 -7.13 8.61 11.34
N ASP A 120 -8.03 9.30 10.64
CA ASP A 120 -9.48 9.04 10.72
C ASP A 120 -9.79 7.61 10.28
N LYS A 121 -9.20 7.16 9.16
CA LYS A 121 -9.33 5.78 8.69
C LYS A 121 -8.62 4.77 9.59
N HIS A 122 -7.51 5.15 10.21
CA HIS A 122 -6.85 4.33 11.22
C HIS A 122 -7.76 4.10 12.43
N LYS A 123 -8.49 5.14 12.87
CA LYS A 123 -9.47 5.03 13.95
C LYS A 123 -10.67 4.18 13.55
N ALA A 124 -11.15 4.31 12.30
CA ALA A 124 -12.32 3.59 11.80
C ALA A 124 -12.17 2.06 11.87
N ILE A 125 -10.95 1.53 11.70
CA ILE A 125 -10.70 0.08 11.78
C ILE A 125 -10.53 -0.46 13.21
N LYS A 126 -10.80 0.37 14.23
CA LYS A 126 -10.71 0.03 15.66
C LYS A 126 -9.40 -0.68 16.03
N PRO A 127 -8.25 0.03 15.99
CA PRO A 127 -6.91 -0.54 16.14
C PRO A 127 -6.53 -0.77 17.61
N TRP A 128 -7.42 -1.39 18.39
CA TRP A 128 -7.18 -1.77 19.77
C TRP A 128 -7.73 -3.18 20.02
N LEU A 129 -7.22 -3.81 21.07
CA LEU A 129 -7.69 -5.11 21.51
C LEU A 129 -9.05 -4.95 22.18
N GLU A 130 -10.06 -5.69 21.72
CA GLU A 130 -11.33 -5.82 22.43
C GLU A 130 -11.43 -7.22 22.99
N ALA A 131 -11.46 -7.36 24.31
CA ALA A 131 -11.47 -8.65 24.98
C ALA A 131 -12.15 -8.51 26.34
N ASP A 132 -12.83 -9.57 26.78
CA ASP A 132 -13.36 -9.66 28.14
C ASP A 132 -12.22 -10.07 29.07
N ILE A 133 -11.59 -9.08 29.71
CA ILE A 133 -10.45 -9.26 30.61
C ILE A 133 -10.88 -8.82 32.01
N ASP A 134 -10.53 -9.63 33.02
CA ASP A 134 -10.66 -9.23 34.43
C ASP A 134 -9.80 -7.99 34.70
N GLU A 135 -10.28 -7.04 35.50
CA GLU A 135 -9.53 -5.80 35.80
C GLU A 135 -8.21 -6.09 36.54
N HIS A 136 -8.16 -7.20 37.28
CA HIS A 136 -7.02 -7.63 38.12
C HIS A 136 -6.65 -9.10 37.84
N PRO A 137 -6.19 -9.43 36.62
CA PRO A 137 -5.95 -10.81 36.24
C PRO A 137 -4.79 -11.41 37.05
N THR A 138 -4.95 -12.64 37.54
CA THR A 138 -3.91 -13.34 38.32
C THR A 138 -2.81 -13.94 37.45
N GLU A 139 -3.04 -14.10 36.15
CA GLU A 139 -2.08 -14.58 35.16
C GLU A 139 -2.27 -13.90 33.80
N GLU A 140 -1.27 -13.97 32.93
CA GLU A 140 -1.34 -13.46 31.55
C GLU A 140 -2.19 -14.35 30.64
N ILE A 141 -2.72 -13.78 29.54
CA ILE A 141 -3.37 -14.58 28.50
C ILE A 141 -2.29 -15.36 27.75
N ARG A 142 -2.38 -16.69 27.82
CA ARG A 142 -1.43 -17.58 27.15
C ARG A 142 -1.64 -17.55 25.64
N VAL A 143 -0.58 -17.20 24.91
CA VAL A 143 -0.53 -17.20 23.45
C VAL A 143 0.66 -18.04 23.02
N SER A 144 0.45 -19.02 22.14
CA SER A 144 1.55 -19.84 21.63
C SER A 144 2.42 -19.04 20.65
N PRO A 145 3.72 -19.40 20.48
CA PRO A 145 4.58 -18.74 19.50
C PRO A 145 3.99 -18.71 18.09
N LYS A 146 3.34 -19.82 17.67
CA LYS A 146 2.68 -19.93 16.37
C LYS A 146 1.54 -18.90 16.20
N GLU A 147 0.75 -18.67 17.24
CA GLU A 147 -0.34 -17.68 17.21
C GLU A 147 0.20 -16.25 17.20
N ALA A 148 1.29 -15.99 17.93
CA ALA A 148 1.97 -14.71 17.91
C ALA A 148 2.57 -14.41 16.52
N ASP A 149 3.16 -15.41 15.87
CA ASP A 149 3.78 -15.27 14.54
C ASP A 149 2.76 -14.86 13.45
N GLU A 150 1.48 -15.26 13.57
CA GLU A 150 0.45 -14.95 12.57
C GLU A 150 0.16 -13.44 12.40
N LEU A 151 0.38 -12.65 13.46
CA LEU A 151 0.16 -11.20 13.46
C LEU A 151 1.46 -10.38 13.47
N LEU A 152 2.59 -10.99 13.83
CA LEU A 152 3.84 -10.30 14.17
C LEU A 152 4.33 -9.37 13.05
N GLU A 153 4.36 -9.86 11.82
CA GLU A 153 4.79 -9.05 10.66
C GLU A 153 3.91 -7.81 10.46
N ALA A 154 2.59 -7.93 10.68
CA ALA A 154 1.67 -6.80 10.56
C ALA A 154 1.85 -5.78 11.70
N ASP A 155 2.31 -6.22 12.87
CA ASP A 155 2.55 -5.36 14.03
C ASP A 155 3.82 -4.50 13.88
N TYR A 156 4.77 -4.89 13.03
CA TYR A 156 5.97 -4.09 12.71
C TYR A 156 5.67 -2.80 11.92
N CYS A 157 4.41 -2.57 11.53
CA CYS A 157 4.01 -1.36 10.84
C CYS A 157 4.12 -0.12 11.75
N ILE A 158 5.05 0.78 11.39
CA ILE A 158 5.34 2.03 12.12
C ILE A 158 4.43 3.22 11.75
N GLN A 159 3.34 2.99 11.03
CA GLN A 159 2.39 4.03 10.60
C GLN A 159 3.03 5.23 9.85
N CYS A 160 4.08 4.98 9.07
CA CYS A 160 4.76 6.05 8.31
C CYS A 160 3.93 6.61 7.14
N GLY A 161 2.97 5.83 6.64
CA GLY A 161 2.07 6.19 5.54
C GLY A 161 2.65 6.03 4.13
N ASN A 162 3.88 5.50 3.95
CA ASN A 162 4.45 5.32 2.61
C ASN A 162 3.56 4.45 1.71
N CYS A 163 3.16 3.27 2.18
CA CYS A 163 2.26 2.39 1.43
C CYS A 163 0.92 3.06 1.12
N TYR A 164 0.41 3.90 2.03
CA TYR A 164 -0.86 4.59 1.87
C TYR A 164 -0.81 5.64 0.76
N TYR A 165 0.17 6.55 0.80
CA TYR A 165 0.31 7.64 -0.18
C TYR A 165 1.04 7.22 -1.47
N ALA A 166 1.49 5.97 -1.56
CA ALA A 166 1.94 5.35 -2.79
C ALA A 166 0.80 4.57 -3.50
N CYS A 167 -0.26 4.21 -2.78
CA CYS A 167 -1.32 3.38 -3.33
C CYS A 167 -2.20 4.17 -4.33
N PRO A 168 -2.30 3.74 -5.60
CA PRO A 168 -3.14 4.41 -6.58
C PRO A 168 -4.64 4.31 -6.26
N ALA A 169 -5.07 3.22 -5.60
CA ALA A 169 -6.46 3.07 -5.18
C ALA A 169 -6.87 4.14 -4.15
N VAL A 170 -5.97 4.50 -3.23
CA VAL A 170 -6.19 5.61 -2.28
C VAL A 170 -6.23 6.96 -3.00
N GLU A 171 -5.46 7.13 -4.08
CA GLU A 171 -5.47 8.37 -4.86
C GLU A 171 -6.76 8.57 -5.66
N VAL A 172 -7.35 7.47 -6.17
CA VAL A 172 -8.58 7.48 -6.97
C VAL A 172 -9.84 7.44 -6.11
N ASN A 173 -9.84 6.65 -5.03
CA ASN A 173 -10.96 6.53 -4.10
C ASN A 173 -10.55 7.08 -2.71
N PRO A 174 -10.97 8.31 -2.37
CA PRO A 174 -10.71 8.91 -1.06
C PRO A 174 -11.37 8.20 0.12
N GLU A 175 -12.31 7.28 -0.08
CA GLU A 175 -12.95 6.51 1.00
C GLU A 175 -12.17 5.23 1.32
N PHE A 176 -11.43 4.68 0.35
CA PHE A 176 -10.65 3.44 0.51
C PHE A 176 -9.74 3.49 1.74
N PHE A 177 -9.89 2.53 2.67
CA PHE A 177 -9.16 2.53 3.94
C PHE A 177 -7.65 2.51 3.74
N GLY A 178 -7.17 1.88 2.67
CA GLY A 178 -5.76 1.86 2.31
C GLY A 178 -4.91 0.79 3.03
N PRO A 179 -3.71 0.52 2.49
CA PRO A 179 -2.92 -0.65 2.87
C PRO A 179 -2.44 -0.65 4.32
N ALA A 180 -2.09 0.51 4.90
CA ALA A 180 -1.63 0.58 6.29
C ALA A 180 -2.75 0.20 7.28
N GLN A 181 -3.96 0.65 6.99
CA GLN A 181 -5.15 0.41 7.79
C GLN A 181 -5.59 -1.05 7.70
N PHE A 182 -5.60 -1.64 6.50
CA PHE A 182 -5.86 -3.08 6.37
C PHE A 182 -4.80 -3.95 7.02
N ALA A 183 -3.51 -3.58 6.95
CA ALA A 183 -2.47 -4.30 7.67
C ALA A 183 -2.72 -4.27 9.19
N LYS A 184 -3.11 -3.10 9.74
CA LYS A 184 -3.44 -3.01 11.17
C LYS A 184 -4.75 -3.72 11.54
N ALA A 185 -5.75 -3.69 10.67
CA ALA A 185 -6.99 -4.44 10.87
C ALA A 185 -6.73 -5.96 10.89
N TYR A 186 -5.91 -6.46 9.97
CA TYR A 186 -5.46 -7.85 9.97
C TYR A 186 -4.69 -8.21 11.24
N ARG A 187 -3.80 -7.33 11.72
CA ARG A 187 -3.04 -7.54 12.96
C ARG A 187 -3.98 -7.88 14.13
N PHE A 188 -5.08 -7.17 14.29
CA PHE A 188 -6.04 -7.45 15.36
C PHE A 188 -6.93 -8.66 15.04
N ASN A 189 -7.37 -8.82 13.80
CA ASN A 189 -8.16 -10.00 13.41
C ASN A 189 -7.41 -11.33 13.54
N ALA A 190 -6.08 -11.31 13.36
CA ALA A 190 -5.22 -12.46 13.58
C ALA A 190 -4.91 -12.72 15.07
N ASP A 191 -5.04 -11.72 15.94
CA ASP A 191 -4.77 -11.84 17.37
C ASP A 191 -5.79 -12.76 18.04
N VAL A 192 -5.36 -13.86 18.65
CA VAL A 192 -6.27 -14.83 19.32
C VAL A 192 -6.96 -14.24 20.54
N ARG A 193 -6.44 -13.12 21.07
CA ARG A 193 -7.01 -12.43 22.23
C ARG A 193 -8.18 -11.52 21.88
N ASP A 194 -8.36 -11.16 20.60
CA ASP A 194 -9.35 -10.16 20.16
C ASP A 194 -10.72 -10.81 19.89
N ASN A 195 -11.77 -10.27 20.52
CA ASN A 195 -13.17 -10.68 20.34
C ASN A 195 -13.90 -9.88 19.26
N ALA A 196 -13.40 -8.70 18.84
CA ALA A 196 -14.04 -7.82 17.85
C ALA A 196 -13.77 -8.20 16.38
N LYS A 197 -13.35 -9.45 16.11
CA LYS A 197 -12.97 -9.90 14.77
C LYS A 197 -14.10 -9.76 13.75
N GLN A 198 -15.33 -10.11 14.13
CA GLN A 198 -16.48 -10.04 13.22
C GLN A 198 -16.84 -8.60 12.89
N GLU A 199 -16.97 -7.74 13.90
CA GLU A 199 -17.27 -6.31 13.69
C GLU A 199 -16.20 -5.64 12.81
N ARG A 200 -14.93 -5.97 13.01
CA ARG A 200 -13.85 -5.45 12.17
C ARG A 200 -13.93 -5.98 10.73
N LEU A 201 -14.35 -7.24 10.53
CA LEU A 201 -14.64 -7.77 9.20
C LEU A 201 -15.85 -7.05 8.55
N GLU A 202 -16.87 -6.68 9.31
CA GLU A 202 -17.98 -5.88 8.81
C GLU A 202 -17.53 -4.51 8.32
N THR A 203 -16.60 -3.87 9.02
CA THR A 203 -16.01 -2.61 8.56
C THR A 203 -15.21 -2.80 7.27
N VAL A 204 -14.32 -3.81 7.22
CA VAL A 204 -13.43 -3.96 6.04
C VAL A 204 -14.11 -4.60 4.83
N ARG A 205 -15.33 -5.13 4.95
CA ARG A 205 -16.09 -5.69 3.81
C ARG A 205 -16.92 -4.65 3.05
N GLU A 206 -17.04 -3.42 3.54
CA GLU A 206 -17.84 -2.38 2.91
C GLU A 206 -17.41 -2.11 1.46
N MET A 207 -18.38 -1.89 0.57
CA MET A 207 -18.13 -1.58 -0.84
C MET A 207 -17.63 -0.14 -0.99
N GLY A 208 -16.45 0.04 -1.60
CA GLY A 208 -15.77 1.33 -1.69
C GLY A 208 -14.64 1.46 -0.65
N PRO A 209 -14.93 1.66 0.65
CA PRO A 209 -13.87 1.84 1.64
C PRO A 209 -13.12 0.55 1.98
N GLY A 210 -13.78 -0.61 1.86
CA GLY A 210 -13.26 -1.93 2.24
C GLY A 210 -12.29 -2.58 1.24
N VAL A 211 -11.99 -3.87 1.47
CA VAL A 211 -10.92 -4.62 0.76
C VAL A 211 -11.13 -4.78 -0.74
N TRP A 212 -12.35 -4.59 -1.23
CA TRP A 212 -12.76 -4.87 -2.62
C TRP A 212 -12.13 -3.93 -3.65
N ASP A 213 -11.82 -2.70 -3.26
CA ASP A 213 -11.21 -1.68 -4.14
C ASP A 213 -9.70 -1.86 -4.30
N CYS A 214 -9.12 -2.86 -3.63
CA CYS A 214 -7.72 -3.20 -3.81
C CYS A 214 -7.47 -3.82 -5.21
N VAL A 215 -6.85 -3.04 -6.09
CA VAL A 215 -6.48 -3.47 -7.46
C VAL A 215 -5.25 -4.39 -7.53
N LYS A 216 -4.70 -4.83 -6.39
CA LYS A 216 -3.56 -5.75 -6.29
C LYS A 216 -2.33 -5.34 -7.13
N CYS A 217 -1.96 -4.05 -7.11
CA CYS A 217 -0.80 -3.51 -7.84
C CYS A 217 0.57 -3.68 -7.13
N PHE A 218 0.60 -4.22 -5.90
CA PHE A 218 1.81 -4.48 -5.10
C PHE A 218 2.65 -3.26 -4.66
N GLU A 219 2.33 -2.05 -5.12
CA GLU A 219 3.06 -0.82 -4.75
C GLU A 219 3.18 -0.60 -3.24
N CYS A 220 2.17 -1.02 -2.46
CA CYS A 220 2.19 -0.90 -1.01
C CYS A 220 3.26 -1.76 -0.33
N ALA A 221 3.62 -2.91 -0.89
CA ALA A 221 4.69 -3.76 -0.38
C ALA A 221 6.05 -3.16 -0.72
N GLU A 222 6.26 -2.75 -1.98
CA GLU A 222 7.49 -2.10 -2.44
C GLU A 222 7.80 -0.79 -1.70
N ALA A 223 6.76 -0.01 -1.36
CA ALA A 223 6.91 1.25 -0.65
C ALA A 223 7.24 1.07 0.85
N CYS A 224 7.13 -0.15 1.41
CA CYS A 224 7.22 -0.38 2.85
C CYS A 224 8.68 -0.37 3.34
N PRO A 225 9.11 0.58 4.18
CA PRO A 225 10.51 0.65 4.64
C PRO A 225 10.85 -0.38 5.73
N LYS A 226 9.87 -1.18 6.15
CA LYS A 226 9.94 -2.19 7.21
C LYS A 226 9.64 -3.59 6.70
N ASP A 227 9.50 -3.75 5.38
CA ASP A 227 9.29 -5.04 4.72
C ASP A 227 8.04 -5.80 5.22
N VAL A 228 7.08 -5.07 5.80
CA VAL A 228 5.71 -5.57 6.02
C VAL A 228 5.06 -5.78 4.66
N ASP A 229 4.24 -6.83 4.52
CA ASP A 229 3.45 -7.12 3.33
C ASP A 229 1.95 -6.72 3.51
N PRO A 230 1.58 -5.43 3.29
CA PRO A 230 0.19 -5.00 3.34
C PRO A 230 -0.73 -5.73 2.36
N ILE A 231 -0.27 -6.06 1.14
CA ILE A 231 -1.12 -6.69 0.14
C ILE A 231 -1.46 -8.14 0.51
N GLY A 232 -0.51 -8.84 1.13
CA GLY A 232 -0.76 -10.13 1.77
C GLY A 232 -1.80 -10.01 2.87
N LYS A 233 -1.74 -8.97 3.71
CA LYS A 233 -2.70 -8.77 4.81
C LYS A 233 -4.11 -8.43 4.29
N ILE A 234 -4.22 -7.58 3.26
CA ILE A 234 -5.48 -7.32 2.56
C ILE A 234 -6.06 -8.63 2.00
N THR A 235 -5.21 -9.46 1.38
CA THR A 235 -5.63 -10.75 0.81
C THR A 235 -6.10 -11.72 1.90
N LYS A 236 -5.43 -11.76 3.06
CA LYS A 236 -5.88 -12.56 4.21
C LYS A 236 -7.24 -12.08 4.74
N LEU A 237 -7.46 -10.77 4.89
CA LEU A 237 -8.77 -10.22 5.28
C LEU A 237 -9.86 -10.57 4.26
N HIS A 238 -9.57 -10.40 2.97
CA HIS A 238 -10.47 -10.79 1.89
C HIS A 238 -10.86 -12.27 1.99
N ASN A 239 -9.90 -13.17 2.23
CA ASN A 239 -10.17 -14.60 2.42
C ASN A 239 -11.01 -14.88 3.69
N GLN A 240 -10.74 -14.18 4.80
CA GLN A 240 -11.53 -14.32 6.03
C GLN A 240 -13.01 -13.99 5.81
N LEU A 241 -13.34 -13.04 4.92
CA LEU A 241 -14.73 -12.73 4.57
C LEU A 241 -15.46 -13.93 3.97
N PHE A 242 -14.81 -14.69 3.10
CA PHE A 242 -15.37 -15.91 2.53
C PHE A 242 -15.43 -17.05 3.57
N GLU A 243 -14.35 -17.24 4.36
CA GLU A 243 -14.30 -18.29 5.40
C GLU A 243 -15.39 -18.11 6.47
N LYS A 244 -15.75 -16.86 6.79
CA LYS A 244 -16.80 -16.51 7.74
C LYS A 244 -18.20 -16.41 7.13
N GLY A 245 -18.35 -16.60 5.81
CA GLY A 245 -19.63 -16.45 5.12
C GLY A 245 -20.17 -15.02 5.10
N MET A 246 -19.28 -14.02 5.22
CA MET A 246 -19.62 -12.59 5.25
C MET A 246 -19.52 -11.90 3.89
N ALA A 247 -18.97 -12.61 2.88
CA ALA A 247 -18.93 -12.15 1.50
C ALA A 247 -20.33 -12.25 0.87
N GLU A 248 -20.92 -11.12 0.53
CA GLU A 248 -22.24 -11.05 -0.10
C GLU A 248 -22.17 -11.36 -1.60
N ASP A 249 -23.24 -11.90 -2.19
CA ASP A 249 -23.31 -12.10 -3.64
C ASP A 249 -23.51 -10.77 -4.39
N ASN A 250 -22.43 -10.03 -4.54
CA ASN A 250 -22.36 -8.76 -5.25
C ASN A 250 -21.32 -8.79 -6.39
N VAL A 251 -21.20 -7.68 -7.12
CA VAL A 251 -20.30 -7.59 -8.28
C VAL A 251 -18.85 -7.87 -7.90
N ALA A 252 -18.37 -7.36 -6.76
CA ALA A 252 -16.98 -7.53 -6.33
C ALA A 252 -16.69 -8.98 -5.95
N THR A 253 -17.57 -9.61 -5.17
CA THR A 253 -17.44 -11.01 -4.77
C THR A 253 -17.52 -11.94 -5.98
N ARG A 254 -18.49 -11.73 -6.88
CA ARG A 254 -18.58 -12.49 -8.13
C ARG A 254 -17.39 -12.28 -9.05
N HIS A 255 -16.82 -11.07 -9.10
CA HIS A 255 -15.60 -10.80 -9.85
C HIS A 255 -14.41 -11.63 -9.33
N ALA A 256 -14.22 -11.65 -8.01
CA ALA A 256 -13.16 -12.43 -7.38
C ALA A 256 -13.32 -13.94 -7.63
N VAL A 257 -14.55 -14.46 -7.51
CA VAL A 257 -14.87 -15.87 -7.81
C VAL A 257 -14.71 -16.18 -9.30
N GLY A 258 -15.16 -15.28 -10.17
CA GLY A 258 -15.05 -15.38 -11.62
C GLY A 258 -13.59 -15.45 -12.07
N PHE A 259 -12.70 -14.67 -11.47
CA PHE A 259 -11.27 -14.72 -11.73
C PHE A 259 -10.70 -16.12 -11.48
N LYS A 260 -10.99 -16.70 -10.30
CA LYS A 260 -10.59 -18.07 -9.96
C LYS A 260 -11.19 -19.10 -10.94
N HIS A 261 -12.46 -18.96 -11.30
CA HIS A 261 -13.11 -19.86 -12.26
C HIS A 261 -12.40 -19.82 -13.62
N SER A 262 -12.11 -18.63 -14.12
CA SER A 262 -11.43 -18.40 -15.40
C SER A 262 -10.03 -19.02 -15.42
N ILE A 263 -9.21 -18.75 -14.40
CA ILE A 263 -7.86 -19.34 -14.27
C ILE A 263 -7.93 -20.87 -14.17
N LYS A 264 -8.91 -21.44 -13.45
CA LYS A 264 -9.06 -22.91 -13.35
C LYS A 264 -9.47 -23.54 -14.69
N LYS A 265 -10.29 -22.85 -15.48
CA LYS A 265 -10.85 -23.35 -16.75
C LYS A 265 -9.85 -23.23 -17.91
N HIS A 266 -9.19 -22.08 -18.02
CA HIS A 266 -8.33 -21.73 -19.17
C HIS A 266 -6.84 -21.64 -18.81
N GLY A 267 -6.48 -21.48 -17.55
CA GLY A 267 -5.09 -21.22 -17.13
C GLY A 267 -4.59 -19.82 -17.47
N ILE A 268 -5.48 -18.99 -18.03
CA ILE A 268 -5.33 -17.58 -18.34
C ILE A 268 -6.65 -16.89 -18.01
N LEU A 269 -6.64 -15.56 -17.92
CA LEU A 269 -7.85 -14.79 -17.70
C LEU A 269 -8.63 -14.66 -19.01
N ASP A 270 -9.93 -14.93 -18.94
CA ASP A 270 -10.92 -14.59 -19.96
C ASP A 270 -11.60 -13.29 -19.52
N GLU A 271 -11.11 -12.15 -20.01
CA GLU A 271 -11.67 -10.85 -19.61
C GLU A 271 -13.13 -10.68 -20.07
N GLY A 272 -13.51 -11.30 -21.19
CA GLY A 272 -14.87 -11.21 -21.73
C GLY A 272 -15.87 -11.97 -20.85
N GLU A 273 -15.54 -13.20 -20.46
CA GLU A 273 -16.39 -13.99 -19.57
C GLU A 273 -16.41 -13.41 -18.14
N LEU A 274 -15.34 -12.74 -17.70
CA LEU A 274 -15.27 -12.12 -16.38
C LEU A 274 -16.32 -11.03 -16.17
N VAL A 275 -16.59 -10.20 -17.19
CA VAL A 275 -17.67 -9.19 -17.14
C VAL A 275 -19.02 -9.88 -16.90
N ARG A 276 -19.27 -10.98 -17.61
CA ARG A 276 -20.49 -11.79 -17.46
C ARG A 276 -20.60 -12.40 -16.07
N TYR A 277 -19.51 -12.93 -15.51
CA TYR A 277 -19.50 -13.45 -14.13
C TYR A 277 -19.79 -12.35 -13.11
N SER A 278 -19.21 -11.17 -13.30
CA SER A 278 -19.29 -10.07 -12.33
C SER A 278 -20.65 -9.37 -12.33
N GLU A 279 -21.13 -8.99 -13.52
CA GLU A 279 -22.33 -8.15 -13.69
C GLU A 279 -23.56 -8.90 -14.21
N GLY A 280 -23.42 -10.19 -14.53
CA GLY A 280 -24.48 -11.00 -15.12
C GLY A 280 -24.72 -10.71 -16.61
N ASN A 281 -25.58 -11.51 -17.24
CA ASN A 281 -25.83 -11.44 -18.69
C ASN A 281 -26.40 -10.08 -19.15
N ILE A 282 -27.22 -9.43 -18.31
CA ILE A 282 -27.80 -8.11 -18.60
C ILE A 282 -26.73 -7.02 -18.47
N GLY A 283 -25.86 -7.10 -17.47
CA GLY A 283 -24.80 -6.12 -17.24
C GLY A 283 -23.78 -6.06 -18.37
N VAL A 284 -23.49 -7.19 -19.02
CA VAL A 284 -22.62 -7.26 -20.22
C VAL A 284 -23.06 -6.30 -21.33
N MET A 285 -24.37 -6.02 -21.46
CA MET A 285 -24.87 -5.11 -22.49
C MET A 285 -24.30 -3.69 -22.38
N LYS A 286 -23.92 -3.26 -21.17
CA LYS A 286 -23.30 -1.94 -20.92
C LYS A 286 -21.92 -1.81 -21.57
N HIS A 287 -21.23 -2.94 -21.77
CA HIS A 287 -19.84 -3.01 -22.23
C HIS A 287 -19.72 -3.41 -23.71
N ILE A 288 -20.84 -3.45 -24.45
CA ILE A 288 -20.84 -3.80 -25.88
C ILE A 288 -19.96 -2.87 -26.72
N PRO A 289 -20.00 -1.52 -26.54
CA PRO A 289 -19.13 -0.63 -27.30
C PRO A 289 -17.64 -0.92 -27.10
N GLU A 290 -17.22 -1.13 -25.84
CA GLU A 290 -15.86 -1.47 -25.44
C GLU A 290 -15.47 -2.84 -25.99
N ALA A 291 -16.36 -3.83 -25.90
CA ALA A 291 -16.15 -5.17 -26.42
C ALA A 291 -15.91 -5.16 -27.95
N ILE A 292 -16.71 -4.39 -28.71
CA ILE A 292 -16.51 -4.22 -30.15
C ILE A 292 -15.17 -3.54 -30.44
N ALA A 293 -14.81 -2.49 -29.68
CA ALA A 293 -13.55 -1.78 -29.85
C ALA A 293 -12.33 -2.67 -29.56
N MET A 294 -12.40 -3.49 -28.50
CA MET A 294 -11.36 -4.44 -28.14
C MET A 294 -11.26 -5.60 -29.13
N PHE A 295 -12.40 -6.13 -29.60
CA PHE A 295 -12.45 -7.17 -30.64
C PHE A 295 -11.80 -6.70 -31.95
N LYS A 296 -12.13 -5.49 -32.43
CA LYS A 296 -11.50 -4.88 -33.62
C LYS A 296 -9.98 -4.72 -33.49
N LYS A 297 -9.47 -4.59 -32.26
CA LYS A 297 -8.04 -4.49 -31.95
C LYS A 297 -7.40 -5.86 -31.63
N GLY A 298 -8.13 -6.96 -31.77
CA GLY A 298 -7.64 -8.31 -31.45
C GLY A 298 -7.36 -8.55 -29.97
N LYS A 299 -7.94 -7.74 -29.07
CA LYS A 299 -7.73 -7.82 -27.61
C LYS A 299 -8.76 -8.68 -26.88
N ILE A 300 -9.85 -9.06 -27.55
CA ILE A 300 -10.84 -10.00 -27.04
C ILE A 300 -10.95 -11.13 -28.07
N VAL A 301 -10.95 -12.37 -27.59
CA VAL A 301 -11.24 -13.55 -28.40
C VAL A 301 -12.67 -14.00 -28.12
N MET A 302 -13.30 -14.64 -29.11
CA MET A 302 -14.63 -15.19 -28.90
C MET A 302 -14.58 -16.34 -27.89
N PRO A 303 -15.61 -16.53 -27.05
CA PRO A 303 -15.60 -17.53 -25.98
C PRO A 303 -15.28 -18.97 -26.43
N TRP A 304 -15.71 -19.34 -27.65
CA TRP A 304 -15.44 -20.65 -28.25
C TRP A 304 -13.98 -20.86 -28.70
N ASN A 305 -13.21 -19.77 -28.83
CA ASN A 305 -11.81 -19.77 -29.26
C ASN A 305 -10.85 -19.34 -28.15
N MET A 306 -11.28 -19.34 -26.88
CA MET A 306 -10.42 -18.98 -25.75
C MET A 306 -9.18 -19.90 -25.69
N PRO A 307 -7.96 -19.35 -25.80
CA PRO A 307 -6.76 -20.16 -25.69
C PRO A 307 -6.65 -20.74 -24.28
N LYS A 308 -5.93 -21.86 -24.19
CA LYS A 308 -5.60 -22.48 -22.90
C LYS A 308 -4.10 -22.34 -22.66
N SER A 309 -3.73 -22.14 -21.40
CA SER A 309 -2.33 -22.18 -21.00
C SER A 309 -1.71 -23.54 -21.32
N LYS A 310 -0.45 -23.54 -21.76
CA LYS A 310 0.30 -24.78 -22.04
C LYS A 310 0.44 -25.66 -20.79
N ASN A 311 0.47 -25.06 -19.59
CA ASN A 311 0.64 -25.75 -18.31
C ASN A 311 -0.69 -25.82 -17.52
N LEU A 312 -1.83 -25.96 -18.21
CA LEU A 312 -3.14 -25.89 -17.58
C LEU A 312 -3.31 -26.89 -16.43
N ASP A 313 -2.78 -28.11 -16.54
CA ASP A 313 -2.95 -29.14 -15.51
C ASP A 313 -2.14 -28.83 -14.24
N GLU A 314 -0.96 -28.24 -14.40
CA GLU A 314 -0.16 -27.71 -13.29
C GLU A 314 -0.91 -26.55 -12.61
N ILE A 315 -1.44 -25.61 -13.38
CA ILE A 315 -2.23 -24.49 -12.87
C ILE A 315 -3.46 -24.98 -12.10
N LYS A 316 -4.19 -25.97 -12.63
CA LYS A 316 -5.34 -26.58 -11.93
C LYS A 316 -4.92 -27.23 -10.61
N THR A 317 -3.76 -27.87 -10.60
CA THR A 317 -3.19 -28.48 -9.38
C THR A 317 -2.87 -27.40 -8.36
N LEU A 318 -2.20 -26.32 -8.77
CA LEU A 318 -1.92 -25.16 -7.92
C LEU A 318 -3.19 -24.51 -7.38
N VAL A 319 -4.22 -24.32 -8.21
CA VAL A 319 -5.51 -23.78 -7.76
C VAL A 319 -6.16 -24.72 -6.73
N LYS A 320 -6.07 -26.04 -6.93
CA LYS A 320 -6.63 -27.04 -6.00
C LYS A 320 -5.89 -27.06 -4.66
N THR A 321 -4.57 -26.93 -4.65
CA THR A 321 -3.76 -26.96 -3.42
C THR A 321 -3.73 -25.62 -2.69
N SER A 322 -3.84 -24.50 -3.40
CA SER A 322 -3.80 -23.14 -2.81
C SER A 322 -5.17 -22.63 -2.34
N SER A 323 -6.27 -23.10 -2.94
CA SER A 323 -7.63 -22.66 -2.59
C SER A 323 -8.10 -23.27 -1.26
N LYS A 324 -7.70 -22.66 -0.14
CA LYS A 324 -8.13 -23.07 1.20
C LYS A 324 -9.58 -22.68 1.53
N VAL A 325 -10.15 -21.74 0.77
CA VAL A 325 -11.46 -21.18 1.06
C VAL A 325 -12.53 -21.74 0.10
N LYS A 326 -13.70 -22.05 0.65
CA LYS A 326 -14.91 -22.34 -0.13
C LYS A 326 -15.58 -21.02 -0.48
N PHE A 327 -15.82 -20.83 -1.77
CA PHE A 327 -16.47 -19.65 -2.34
C PHE A 327 -17.89 -20.03 -2.72
#